data_AF-A0A6P1U9Z7-F1
#
_entry.id   AF-A0A6P1U9Z7-F1
#
_cell.length_a   1.000
_cell.length_b   1.000
_cell.length_c   1.000
_cell.angle_alpha   90.00
_cell.angle_beta   90.00
_cell.angle_gamma   90.00
#
_symmetry.space_group_name_H-M   'P 1'
#
loop_
_entity.id
_entity.type
_entity.pdbx_description
1 polymer ?
#
loop_
_entity_poly.entity_id
_entity_poly.type
_entity_poly.pdbx_seq_one_letter_code
_entity_poly.pdbx_strand_id
1 'polypeptide(L)' 'MGIVNIDDDLHDQLRKASTVSCRSINAQAAFWIKIGMLCEMNPTKSFNEIVACELRLAGVVTQPLKMASP' A
#
# COMPACT_ATOMS: atom_id res chain seq x y z
N MET A 1 -9.29 18.68 9.17
CA MET A 1 -8.86 17.27 9.20
C MET A 1 -10.03 16.44 9.70
N GLY A 2 -10.47 15.42 8.96
CA GLY A 2 -11.43 14.44 9.48
C GLY A 2 -10.69 13.47 10.39
N ILE A 3 -11.12 13.34 11.65
CA ILE A 3 -10.53 12.38 12.59
C ILE A 3 -11.26 11.05 12.38
N VAL A 4 -10.51 10.01 12.04
CA VAL A 4 -11.02 8.63 11.98
C VAL A 4 -10.61 7.95 13.27
N ASN A 5 -11.60 7.50 14.05
CA ASN A 5 -11.34 6.75 15.27
C ASN A 5 -10.95 5.31 14.91
N ILE A 6 -9.85 4.82 15.45
CA ILE A 6 -9.40 3.44 15.30
C ILE A 6 -9.01 2.89 16.67
N ASP A 7 -9.18 1.59 16.85
CA ASP A 7 -8.83 0.89 18.08
C ASP A 7 -7.32 1.02 18.40
N ASP A 8 -6.98 1.10 19.68
CA ASP A 8 -5.60 1.32 20.15
C ASP A 8 -4.66 0.19 19.71
N ASP A 9 -5.10 -1.06 19.75
CA ASP A 9 -4.30 -2.21 19.32
C ASP A 9 -4.02 -2.12 17.81
N LEU A 10 -5.05 -1.75 17.03
CA LEU A 10 -4.90 -1.56 15.59
C LEU A 10 -3.95 -0.41 15.26
N HIS A 11 -4.05 0.71 15.99
CA HIS A 11 -3.14 1.84 15.82
C HIS A 11 -1.69 1.45 16.09
N ASP A 12 -1.43 0.64 17.12
CA ASP A 12 -0.10 0.14 17.43
C ASP A 12 0.45 -0.84 16.39
N GLN A 13 -0.40 -1.71 15.82
CA GLN A 13 0.01 -2.55 14.69
C GLN A 13 0.33 -1.71 13.45
N LEU A 14 -0.49 -0.69 13.16
CA LEU A 14 -0.28 0.21 12.02
C LEU A 14 1.03 1.00 12.16
N ARG A 15 1.34 1.45 13.38
CA ARG A 15 2.61 2.07 13.74
C ARG A 15 3.79 1.15 13.42
N LYS A 16 3.76 -0.11 13.86
CA LYS A 16 4.84 -1.08 13.57
C LYS A 16 4.99 -1.34 12.07
N ALA A 17 3.88 -1.52 11.35
CA ALA A 17 3.89 -1.75 9.90
C ALA A 17 4.42 -0.54 9.11
N SER A 18 4.18 0.68 9.59
CA SER A 18 4.67 1.91 8.96
C SER A 18 6.21 1.97 8.91
N THR A 19 6.88 1.45 9.94
CA THR A 19 8.35 1.34 10.01
C THR A 19 8.91 0.44 8.91
N VAL A 20 8.28 -0.72 8.67
CA VAL A 20 8.74 -1.69 7.64
C VAL A 20 8.48 -1.19 6.23
N SER A 21 7.38 -0.47 6.05
CA SER A 21 6.93 0.01 4.74
C SER A 21 7.47 1.39 4.36
N CYS A 22 8.41 1.93 5.16
CA CYS A 22 9.06 3.24 4.98
C CYS A 22 8.04 4.38 4.76
N ARG A 23 6.94 4.37 5.51
CA ARG A 23 5.83 5.34 5.37
C ARG A 23 5.43 5.90 6.74
N SER A 24 4.80 7.08 6.76
CA SER A 24 4.18 7.59 8.00
C SER A 24 2.94 6.77 8.36
N ILE A 25 2.50 6.83 9.62
CA ILE A 25 1.28 6.13 10.08
C ILE A 25 0.07 6.56 9.25
N ASN A 26 -0.08 7.86 8.98
CA ASN A 26 -1.17 8.38 8.15
C ASN A 26 -1.09 7.88 6.70
N ALA A 27 0.12 7.80 6.13
CA ALA A 27 0.30 7.25 4.79
C ALA A 27 0.00 5.74 4.73
N GLN A 28 0.29 5.00 5.80
CA GLN A 28 -0.05 3.59 5.94
C GLN A 28 -1.58 3.39 6.05
N ALA A 29 -2.27 4.22 6.83
CA ALA A 29 -3.74 4.22 6.91
C ALA A 29 -4.38 4.53 5.56
N ALA A 30 -3.94 5.62 4.92
CA ALA A 30 -4.47 6.06 3.63
C ALA A 30 -4.25 5.01 2.54
N PHE A 31 -3.11 4.31 2.56
CA PHE A 31 -2.84 3.20 1.65
C PHE A 31 -3.89 2.09 1.81
N TRP A 32 -4.13 1.61 3.02
CA TRP A 32 -5.08 0.51 3.24
C TRP A 32 -6.53 0.91 2.97
N ILE A 33 -6.93 2.15 3.27
CA ILE A 33 -8.25 2.67 2.91
C ILE A 33 -8.42 2.66 1.38
N LYS A 34 -7.44 3.18 0.63
CA LYS A 34 -7.47 3.19 -0.84
C LYS A 34 -7.50 1.78 -1.42
N ILE A 35 -6.66 0.87 -0.91
CA ILE A 35 -6.63 -0.52 -1.36
C ILE A 35 -7.96 -1.22 -1.09
N GLY A 36 -8.54 -1.05 0.11
CA GLY A 36 -9.84 -1.63 0.45
C GLY A 36 -10.93 -1.20 -0.54
N MET A 37 -11.03 0.09 -0.82
CA MET A 37 -11.97 0.61 -1.82
C MET A 37 -11.72 0.03 -3.22
N LEU A 38 -10.46 -0.12 -3.64
CA LEU A 38 -10.13 -0.70 -4.95
C LEU A 38 -10.49 -2.18 -5.03
N CYS A 39 -10.32 -2.93 -3.95
CA CYS A 39 -10.75 -4.33 -3.85
C CYS A 39 -12.27 -4.45 -3.94
N GLU A 40 -13.02 -3.58 -3.25
CA GLU A 40 -14.49 -3.55 -3.32
C GLU A 40 -15.00 -3.24 -4.74
N MET A 41 -14.34 -2.29 -5.42
CA MET A 41 -14.70 -1.92 -6.80
C MET A 41 -14.26 -2.93 -7.86
N ASN A 42 -13.30 -3.81 -7.54
CA ASN A 42 -12.75 -4.79 -8.47
C ASN A 42 -12.68 -6.18 -7.81
N PRO A 43 -13.82 -6.82 -7.49
CA PRO A 43 -13.87 -8.05 -6.70
C PRO A 43 -13.17 -9.25 -7.35
N THR A 44 -12.91 -9.19 -8.66
CA THR A 44 -12.21 -10.24 -9.40
C THR A 44 -10.69 -10.06 -9.44
N LYS A 45 -10.17 -8.89 -9.04
CA LYS A 45 -8.74 -8.62 -9.04
C LYS A 45 -8.15 -8.97 -7.68
N SER A 46 -7.02 -9.66 -7.70
CA SER A 46 -6.20 -9.85 -6.52
C SER A 46 -5.55 -8.54 -6.08
N PHE A 47 -5.14 -8.47 -4.80
CA PHE A 47 -4.37 -7.35 -4.25
C PHE A 47 -3.14 -7.02 -5.12
N ASN A 48 -2.41 -8.04 -5.57
CA ASN A 48 -1.20 -7.84 -6.39
C ASN A 48 -1.53 -7.18 -7.74
N GLU A 49 -2.64 -7.56 -8.37
CA GLU A 49 -3.07 -6.96 -9.63
C GLU A 49 -3.52 -5.50 -9.45
N ILE A 50 -4.19 -5.19 -8.33
CA ILE A 50 -4.57 -3.83 -7.97
C ILE A 50 -3.32 -2.97 -7.78
N VAL A 51 -2.37 -3.42 -6.94
CA VAL A 51 -1.13 -2.68 -6.69
C VAL A 51 -0.31 -2.50 -7.98
N ALA A 52 -0.19 -3.53 -8.80
CA ALA A 52 0.51 -3.43 -10.08
C ALA A 52 -0.16 -2.42 -11.04
N CYS A 53 -1.49 -2.37 -11.05
CA CYS A 53 -2.25 -1.39 -11.82
C CYS A 53 -1.96 0.04 -11.31
N GLU A 54 -2.04 0.27 -10.00
CA GLU A 54 -1.78 1.58 -9.39
C GLU A 54 -0.35 2.06 -9.64
N LEU A 55 0.65 1.18 -9.53
CA LEU A 55 2.05 1.50 -9.83
C LEU A 55 2.22 1.89 -11.31
N ARG A 56 1.57 1.16 -12.22
CA ARG A 56 1.60 1.46 -13.66
C ARG A 56 0.93 2.80 -13.97
N LEU A 57 -0.23 3.08 -13.36
CA LEU A 57 -0.95 4.35 -13.51
C LEU A 57 -0.13 5.53 -12.97
N ALA A 58 0.66 5.31 -11.91
CA ALA A 58 1.60 6.28 -11.37
C ALA A 58 2.88 6.44 -12.23
N GLY A 59 3.03 5.67 -13.31
CA GLY A 59 4.21 5.71 -14.18
C GLY A 59 5.47 5.09 -13.57
N VAL A 60 5.33 4.26 -12.53
CA VAL A 60 6.46 3.56 -11.92
C VAL A 60 6.94 2.49 -12.90
N VAL A 61 8.18 2.61 -13.32
CA VAL A 61 8.87 1.63 -14.18
C VAL A 61 9.82 0.78 -13.34
N THR A 62 9.84 -0.53 -13.60
CA THR A 62 10.80 -1.42 -12.96
C THR A 62 12.18 -1.18 -13.55
N GLN A 63 13.18 -0.91 -12.72
CA GLN A 63 14.56 -0.88 -13.16
C GLN A 63 15.04 -2.31 -13.42
N PRO A 64 15.61 -2.62 -14.60
CA PRO A 64 16.16 -3.94 -14.85
C PRO A 64 17.33 -4.17 -13.87
N LEU A 65 17.27 -5.27 -13.13
CA LEU A 65 18.39 -5.71 -12.30
C LEU A 65 19.56 -6.00 -13.25
N LYS A 66 20.65 -5.25 -13.08
CA LYS A 66 21.89 -5.47 -13.82
C LYS A 66 22.43 -6.84 -13.38
N MET A 67 22.16 -7.88 -14.15
CA MET A 67 22.74 -9.20 -13.86
C MET A 67 24.25 -9.04 -13.91
N ALA A 68 24.93 -9.30 -12.78
CA ALA A 68 26.37 -9.42 -12.79
C ALA A 68 26.71 -10.60 -13.70
N SER A 69 27.52 -10.34 -14.74
CA SER A 69 28.07 -11.39 -15.60
C SER A 69 28.84 -12.40 -14.74
N PRO A 70 28.71 -13.71 -15.03
CA PRO A 70 29.43 -14.76 -14.30
C PRO A 70 30.94 -14.66 -14.45
#